data_AF-A0A402CSC5-F1
#
_entry.id   AF-A0A402CSC5-F1
#
_cell.length_a   1.000
_cell.length_b   1.000
_cell.length_c   1.000
_cell.angle_alpha   90.00
_cell.angle_beta   90.00
_cell.angle_gamma   90.00
#
_symmetry.space_group_name_H-M   'P 1'
#
loop_
_entity.id
_entity.type
_entity.pdbx_description
1 polymer ?
#
loop_
_entity_poly.entity_id
_entity_poly.type
_entity_poly.pdbx_seq_one_letter_code
_entity_poly.pdbx_strand_id
1 'polypeptide(L)'
;MSLSVQAQNRAKFERLLALSGAQITALEIDDMPVFDRISVEKRKVIASLADARAMIDADPSLEALAAQINASENKAQRILAAKIGQIRSEMNDLNQRTKVRAAYASTALLPPRKRMMSTPGAPRFMDQKQ
;
A
#
# COMPACT_ATOMS: atom_id res chain seq x y z
N MET A 1 6.61 41.89 10.04
CA MET A 1 6.89 41.32 11.38
C MET A 1 7.20 39.85 11.21
N SER A 2 8.37 39.37 11.65
CA SER A 2 8.75 37.95 11.56
C SER A 2 8.15 37.15 12.72
N LEU A 3 7.63 35.95 12.45
CA LEU A 3 7.16 35.02 13.49
C LEU A 3 8.29 34.66 14.46
N SER A 4 7.95 34.42 15.72
CA SER A 4 8.90 33.88 16.71
C SER A 4 9.38 32.50 16.29
N VAL A 5 10.58 32.09 16.73
CA VAL A 5 11.14 30.76 16.42
C VAL A 5 10.21 29.63 16.86
N GLN A 6 9.56 29.78 18.02
CA GLN A 6 8.55 28.83 18.51
C GLN A 6 7.34 28.73 17.57
N ALA A 7 6.80 29.87 17.11
CA ALA A 7 5.69 29.88 16.16
C ALA A 7 6.08 29.27 14.80
N GLN A 8 7.32 29.49 14.35
CA GLN A 8 7.84 28.86 13.13
C GLN A 8 7.99 27.34 13.29
N ASN A 9 8.50 26.87 14.42
CA ASN A 9 8.64 25.44 14.69
C ASN A 9 7.27 24.76 14.77
N ARG A 10 6.32 25.36 15.50
CA ARG A 10 4.95 24.87 15.56
C ARG A 10 4.30 24.77 14.18
N ALA A 11 4.44 25.79 13.34
CA ALA A 11 3.91 25.78 11.98
C ALA A 11 4.50 24.65 11.12
N LYS A 12 5.79 24.29 11.31
CA LYS A 12 6.40 23.14 10.62
C LYS A 12 5.78 21.81 11.07
N PHE A 13 5.56 21.62 12.36
CA PHE A 13 4.91 20.41 12.89
C PHE A 13 3.44 20.32 12.45
N GLU A 14 2.69 21.42 12.50
CA GLU A 14 1.31 21.47 12.01
C GLU A 14 1.23 21.16 10.51
N ARG A 15 2.16 21.72 9.71
CA ARG A 15 2.26 21.40 8.28
C ARG A 15 2.58 19.92 8.06
N LEU A 16 3.48 19.33 8.85
CA LEU A 16 3.82 17.91 8.76
C LEU A 16 2.59 17.04 9.07
N LEU A 17 1.85 17.37 10.12
CA LEU A 17 0.61 16.68 10.48
C LEU A 17 -0.44 16.76 9.38
N ALA A 18 -0.64 17.94 8.79
CA ALA A 18 -1.58 18.13 7.69
C ALA A 18 -1.19 17.29 6.45
N LEU A 19 0.10 17.26 6.10
CA LEU A 19 0.60 16.43 5.01
C LEU A 19 0.44 14.93 5.31
N SER A 20 0.67 14.49 6.55
CA SER A 20 0.41 13.10 6.96
C SER A 20 -1.06 12.72 6.84
N GLY A 21 -1.98 13.61 7.24
CA GLY A 21 -3.42 13.42 7.05
C GLY A 21 -3.80 13.31 5.58
N ALA A 22 -3.32 14.24 4.74
CA ALA A 22 -3.58 14.23 3.31
C ALA A 22 -3.02 12.98 2.60
N GLN A 23 -1.85 12.47 3.02
CA GLN A 23 -1.32 11.20 2.51
C GLN A 23 -2.23 10.02 2.84
N ILE A 24 -2.75 9.96 4.06
CA ILE A 24 -3.69 8.91 4.46
C ILE A 24 -4.93 8.96 3.57
N THR A 25 -5.50 10.16 3.36
CA THR A 25 -6.66 10.32 2.47
C THR A 25 -6.34 9.86 1.05
N ALA A 26 -5.19 10.25 0.49
CA ALA A 26 -4.77 9.83 -0.83
C ALA A 26 -4.64 8.29 -0.93
N LEU A 27 -4.10 7.64 0.11
CA LEU A 27 -4.05 6.18 0.18
C LEU A 27 -5.45 5.56 0.29
N GLU A 28 -6.34 6.10 1.12
CA GLU A 28 -7.69 5.56 1.32
C GLU A 28 -8.51 5.58 0.02
N ILE A 29 -8.28 6.55 -0.87
CA ILE A 29 -8.98 6.68 -2.17
C ILE A 29 -8.19 6.12 -3.37
N ASP A 30 -7.04 5.48 -3.13
CA ASP A 30 -6.16 4.93 -4.19
C ASP A 30 -5.58 5.96 -5.17
N ASP A 31 -5.47 7.24 -4.77
CA ASP A 31 -4.84 8.29 -5.58
C ASP A 31 -3.32 8.32 -5.38
N MET A 32 -2.64 7.38 -6.05
CA MET A 32 -1.18 7.25 -6.00
C MET A 32 -0.42 8.48 -6.54
N PRO A 33 -0.83 9.15 -7.63
CA PRO A 33 -0.19 10.38 -8.08
C PRO A 33 -0.22 11.50 -7.04
N VAL A 34 -1.34 11.68 -6.34
CA VAL A 34 -1.43 12.66 -5.25
C VAL A 34 -0.59 12.22 -4.05
N PHE A 35 -0.64 10.94 -3.68
CA PHE A 35 0.21 10.38 -2.63
C PHE A 35 1.70 10.67 -2.87
N ASP A 36 2.19 10.47 -4.09
CA ASP A 36 3.61 10.70 -4.45
C ASP A 36 3.99 12.18 -4.32
N ARG A 37 3.14 13.09 -4.79
CA ARG A 37 3.35 14.54 -4.65
C ARG A 37 3.42 14.97 -3.19
N ILE A 38 2.48 14.50 -2.37
CA ILE A 38 2.47 14.82 -0.94
C ILE A 38 3.70 14.22 -0.24
N SER A 39 4.13 13.02 -0.64
CA SER A 39 5.34 12.38 -0.11
C SER A 39 6.60 13.19 -0.38
N VAL A 40 6.72 13.80 -1.55
CA VAL A 40 7.83 14.73 -1.86
C VAL A 40 7.78 15.95 -0.94
N GLU A 41 6.62 16.59 -0.81
CA GLU A 41 6.47 17.78 0.05
C GLU A 41 6.75 17.49 1.53
N LYS A 42 6.28 16.34 2.01
CA LYS A 42 6.52 15.89 3.37
C LYS A 42 8.01 15.67 3.66
N ARG A 43 8.74 15.06 2.73
CA ARG A 43 10.20 14.88 2.86
C ARG A 43 10.93 16.22 2.98
N LYS A 44 10.49 17.26 2.26
CA LYS A 44 11.06 18.62 2.40
C LYS A 44 10.83 19.20 3.80
N VAL A 45 9.61 19.02 4.34
CA VAL A 45 9.30 19.48 5.71
C VAL A 45 10.12 18.72 6.75
N ILE A 46 10.24 17.39 6.63
CA ILE A 46 11.08 16.57 7.51
C ILE A 46 12.54 17.01 7.45
N ALA A 47 13.09 17.27 6.26
CA ALA A 47 14.46 17.78 6.12
C ALA A 47 14.65 19.13 6.84
N SER A 48 13.61 19.97 6.89
CA SER A 48 13.63 21.25 7.63
C SER A 48 13.49 21.12 9.15
N LEU A 49 13.29 19.89 9.63
CA LEU A 49 13.12 19.47 11.03
C LEU A 49 14.29 18.57 11.49
N ALA A 50 15.50 18.78 10.96
CA ALA A 50 16.67 17.95 11.24
C ALA A 50 16.92 17.73 12.75
N ASP A 51 16.69 18.75 13.59
CA ASP A 51 16.79 18.67 15.06
C ASP A 51 15.41 18.75 15.74
N ALA A 52 14.42 18.00 15.24
CA ALA A 52 13.07 17.96 15.81
C ALA A 52 13.06 17.71 17.32
N ARG A 53 13.98 16.88 17.84
CA ARG A 53 14.09 16.60 19.27
C ARG A 53 14.47 17.84 20.07
N ALA A 54 15.48 18.59 19.63
CA ALA A 54 15.87 19.84 20.29
C ALA A 54 14.75 20.88 20.22
N MET A 55 13.97 20.91 19.13
CA MET A 55 12.79 21.78 19.01
C MET A 55 11.69 21.42 20.02
N ILE A 56 11.43 20.13 20.23
CA ILE A 56 10.45 19.64 21.22
C ILE A 56 10.95 19.89 22.65
N ASP A 57 12.23 19.65 22.93
CA ASP A 57 12.80 19.90 24.25
C ASP A 57 12.75 21.42 24.59
N ALA A 58 12.85 22.29 23.58
CA ALA A 58 12.69 23.74 23.72
C ALA A 58 11.23 24.24 23.74
N ASP A 59 10.29 23.43 23.23
CA ASP A 59 8.84 23.71 23.24
C ASP A 59 8.06 22.39 23.45
N PRO A 60 7.81 22.02 24.72
CA PRO A 60 7.08 20.80 25.07
C PRO A 60 5.66 20.74 24.50
N SER A 61 5.08 21.87 24.09
CA SER A 61 3.75 21.87 23.45
C SER A 61 3.74 21.15 22.10
N LEU A 62 4.91 20.95 21.48
CA LEU A 62 5.08 20.19 20.24
C LEU A 62 4.98 18.68 20.45
N GLU A 63 5.08 18.18 21.68
CA GLU A 63 5.07 16.74 21.97
C GLU A 63 3.74 16.09 21.53
N ALA A 64 2.61 16.78 21.78
CA ALA A 64 1.29 16.33 21.34
C ALA A 64 1.19 16.25 19.80
N LEU A 65 1.78 17.20 19.07
CA LEU A 65 1.81 17.19 17.61
C LEU A 65 2.72 16.06 17.10
N ALA A 66 3.88 15.85 17.70
CA ALA A 66 4.79 14.77 17.35
C ALA A 66 4.13 13.38 17.53
N ALA A 67 3.40 13.19 18.64
CA ALA A 67 2.65 11.97 18.89
C ALA A 67 1.55 11.73 17.84
N GLN A 68 0.82 12.78 17.47
CA GLN A 68 -0.20 12.69 16.40
C GLN A 68 0.42 12.35 15.04
N ILE A 69 1.54 12.99 14.68
CA ILE A 69 2.27 12.69 13.45
C ILE A 69 2.68 11.21 13.44
N ASN A 70 3.28 10.70 14.52
CA ASN A 70 3.66 9.29 14.63
C ASN A 70 2.46 8.34 14.49
N ALA A 71 1.31 8.69 15.10
CA ALA A 71 0.08 7.92 14.95
C ALA A 71 -0.42 7.91 13.49
N SER A 72 -0.35 9.05 12.80
CA SER A 72 -0.67 9.15 11.37
C SER A 72 0.29 8.33 10.51
N GLU A 73 1.60 8.35 10.78
CA GLU A 73 2.57 7.51 10.06
C GLU A 73 2.26 6.02 10.21
N ASN A 74 1.99 5.57 11.44
CA ASN A 74 1.65 4.19 11.71
C ASN A 74 0.37 3.76 10.98
N LYS A 75 -0.62 4.66 10.90
CA LYS A 75 -1.85 4.40 10.10
C LYS A 75 -1.52 4.29 8.61
N ALA A 76 -0.77 5.24 8.05
CA ALA A 76 -0.38 5.23 6.64
C ALA A 76 0.39 3.95 6.26
N GLN A 77 1.34 3.53 7.10
CA GLN A 77 2.09 2.29 6.91
C GLN A 77 1.20 1.05 6.88
N ARG A 78 0.21 0.96 7.78
CA ARG A 78 -0.74 -0.16 7.79
C ARG A 78 -1.57 -0.21 6.51
N ILE A 79 -2.06 0.93 6.03
CA ILE A 79 -2.82 1.00 4.78
C ILE A 79 -1.94 0.55 3.60
N LEU A 80 -0.71 1.07 3.52
CA LEU A 80 0.22 0.72 2.45
C LEU A 80 0.56 -0.77 2.48
N ALA A 81 0.82 -1.35 3.66
CA ALA A 81 1.09 -2.78 3.81
C ALA A 81 -0.10 -3.64 3.35
N ALA A 82 -1.33 -3.24 3.68
CA ALA A 82 -2.53 -3.92 3.23
C ALA A 82 -2.66 -3.90 1.68
N LYS A 83 -2.44 -2.73 1.06
CA LYS A 83 -2.45 -2.58 -0.41
C LYS A 83 -1.37 -3.41 -1.10
N ILE A 84 -0.14 -3.41 -0.57
CA ILE A 84 0.94 -4.25 -1.08
C ILE A 84 0.55 -5.73 -1.00
N GLY A 85 -0.10 -6.15 0.08
CA GLY A 85 -0.63 -7.51 0.24
C GLY A 85 -1.67 -7.85 -0.84
N GLN A 86 -2.61 -6.94 -1.11
CA GLN A 86 -3.62 -7.11 -2.17
C GLN A 86 -2.98 -7.23 -3.56
N ILE A 87 -2.07 -6.32 -3.92
CA ILE A 87 -1.35 -6.35 -5.21
C ILE A 87 -0.62 -7.68 -5.40
N ARG A 88 0.07 -8.19 -4.36
CA ARG A 88 0.75 -9.49 -4.43
C ARG A 88 -0.23 -10.64 -4.68
N SER A 89 -1.40 -10.60 -4.06
CA SER A 89 -2.45 -11.60 -4.28
C SER A 89 -2.96 -11.56 -5.72
N GLU A 90 -3.28 -10.37 -6.23
CA GLU A 90 -3.75 -10.17 -7.60
C GLU A 90 -2.71 -10.60 -8.64
N MET A 91 -1.43 -10.28 -8.41
CA MET A 91 -0.33 -10.74 -9.26
C MET A 91 -0.21 -12.26 -9.29
N ASN A 92 -0.38 -12.93 -8.14
CA ASN A 92 -0.37 -14.39 -8.08
C ASN A 92 -1.54 -15.00 -8.84
N ASP A 93 -2.74 -14.42 -8.70
CA ASP A 93 -3.93 -14.89 -9.40
C ASP A 93 -3.78 -14.71 -10.92
N LEU A 94 -3.26 -13.57 -11.36
CA LEU A 94 -2.94 -13.30 -12.76
C LEU A 94 -1.90 -14.29 -13.31
N ASN A 95 -0.87 -14.62 -12.54
CA ASN A 95 0.14 -15.61 -12.92
C ASN A 95 -0.47 -17.01 -13.09
N GLN A 96 -1.37 -17.42 -12.19
CA GLN A 96 -2.07 -18.70 -12.32
C GLN A 96 -2.97 -18.73 -13.55
N ARG A 97 -3.74 -17.68 -13.79
CA ARG A 97 -4.58 -17.55 -15.01
C ARG A 97 -3.74 -17.63 -16.28
N THR A 98 -2.58 -16.97 -16.30
CA THR A 98 -1.65 -17.01 -17.44
C THR A 98 -1.11 -18.41 -17.70
N LYS A 99 -0.70 -19.14 -16.64
CA LYS A 99 -0.25 -20.54 -16.75
C LYS A 99 -1.35 -21.46 -17.28
N VAL A 100 -2.56 -21.33 -16.74
CA VAL A 100 -3.73 -22.10 -17.18
C VAL A 100 -4.02 -21.82 -18.66
N ARG A 101 -4.04 -20.55 -19.08
CA ARG A 101 -4.23 -20.17 -20.48
C ARG A 101 -3.15 -20.75 -21.40
N ALA A 102 -1.89 -20.74 -20.99
CA ALA A 102 -0.79 -21.34 -21.75
C ALA A 102 -0.95 -22.86 -21.88
N ALA A 103 -1.36 -23.55 -20.81
CA ALA A 103 -1.63 -24.98 -20.84
C ALA A 103 -2.77 -25.33 -21.81
N TYR A 104 -3.89 -24.57 -21.78
CA TYR A 104 -4.99 -24.73 -22.72
C TYR A 104 -4.60 -24.44 -24.18
N ALA A 105 -3.78 -23.41 -24.42
CA ALA A 105 -3.29 -23.13 -25.77
C ALA A 105 -2.40 -24.27 -26.29
N SER A 106 -1.58 -24.89 -25.43
CA SER A 106 -0.73 -26.02 -25.82
C SER A 106 -1.54 -27.29 -26.15
N THR A 107 -2.64 -27.55 -25.43
CA THR A 107 -3.50 -28.72 -25.68
C THR A 107 -4.39 -28.53 -26.91
N ALA A 108 -4.77 -27.29 -27.22
CA ALA A 108 -5.51 -26.95 -28.44
C ALA A 108 -4.68 -27.16 -29.73
N LEU A 109 -3.34 -27.06 -29.64
CA LEU A 109 -2.40 -27.25 -30.75
C LEU A 109 -1.99 -28.72 -30.96
N LEU A 110 -2.41 -29.65 -30.10
CA LEU A 110 -2.16 -31.08 -30.30
C LEU A 110 -3.14 -31.66 -31.34
N PRO A 111 -2.66 -32.46 -32.31
CA PRO A 111 -3.54 -33.14 -33.27
C PRO A 111 -4.54 -34.04 -32.53
N PRO A 112 -5.79 -34.20 -33.02
CA PRO A 112 -6.89 -34.86 -32.31
C PRO A 112 -6.53 -36.24 -31.74
N ARG A 113 -5.68 -37.00 -32.46
CA ARG A 113 -5.23 -38.35 -32.07
C ARG A 113 -4.29 -38.39 -30.85
N LYS A 114 -3.74 -37.26 -30.41
CA LYS A 114 -2.92 -37.14 -29.18
C LYS A 114 -3.64 -36.44 -28.03
N ARG A 115 -4.91 -36.00 -28.20
CA ARG A 115 -5.71 -35.37 -27.14
C ARG A 115 -6.29 -36.39 -26.14
N MET A 116 -6.30 -37.67 -26.51
CA MET A 116 -6.69 -38.77 -25.62
C MET A 116 -5.46 -39.26 -24.84
N MET A 117 -5.14 -38.62 -23.72
CA MET A 117 -4.43 -39.20 -22.56
C MET A 117 -4.00 -38.07 -21.61
N SER A 118 -4.97 -37.46 -20.92
CA SER A 118 -4.79 -36.86 -19.58
C SER A 118 -6.08 -36.20 -19.12
N THR A 119 -7.15 -36.97 -18.93
CA THR A 119 -8.25 -36.57 -18.06
C THR A 119 -7.98 -37.17 -16.68
N PRO A 120 -7.73 -36.38 -15.63
CA PRO A 120 -7.86 -36.86 -14.25
C PRO A 120 -9.30 -37.36 -14.10
N GLY A 121 -9.45 -38.57 -13.55
CA GLY A 121 -10.68 -39.36 -13.60
C GLY A 121 -11.96 -38.57 -13.36
N ALA A 122 -12.91 -38.72 -14.29
CA ALA A 122 -14.31 -38.43 -14.03
C ALA A 122 -14.75 -39.20 -12.77
N PRO A 123 -15.48 -38.57 -11.82
CA PRO A 123 -16.03 -39.30 -10.69
C PRO A 123 -16.95 -40.40 -11.22
N ARG A 124 -16.63 -41.65 -10.91
CA ARG A 124 -17.56 -42.77 -11.12
C ARG A 124 -18.71 -42.56 -10.15
N PHE A 125 -19.82 -42.01 -10.62
CA PHE A 125 -21.10 -42.23 -9.97
C PHE A 125 -21.42 -43.72 -10.16
N MET A 126 -21.18 -44.50 -9.09
CA MET A 126 -21.73 -45.85 -9.00
C MET A 126 -23.24 -45.70 -8.81
N ASP A 127 -24.01 -46.07 -9.83
CA ASP A 127 -25.44 -46.30 -9.70
C ASP A 127 -25.66 -47.42 -8.68
N GLN A 128 -26.07 -47.06 -7.47
CA GLN A 128 -26.74 -47.99 -6.56
C GLN A 128 -28.18 -48.18 -7.05
N LYS A 129 -28.41 -49.26 -7.80
CA LYS A 129 -29.70 -49.93 -7.83
C LYS A 129 -29.51 -51.37 -7.37
N GLN A 130 -29.88 -51.64 -6.13
CA GLN A 130 -30.79 -52.71 -5.71
C GLN A 130 -30.93 -52.68 -4.18
#